data_AF-A0A654FQ55-F1
#
_entry.id   AF-A0A654FQ55-F1
#
_cell.length_a   1.000
_cell.length_b   1.000
_cell.length_c   1.000
_cell.angle_alpha   90.00
_cell.angle_beta   90.00
_cell.angle_gamma   90.00
#
_symmetry.space_group_name_H-M   'P 1'
#
loop_
_entity.id
_entity.type
_entity.pdbx_description
1 polymer ?
#
loop_
_entity_poly.entity_id
_entity_poly.type
_entity_poly.pdbx_seq_one_letter_code
_entity_poly.pdbx_strand_id
1 'polypeptide(L)'
;MVVPLRAIPSSREGFYAINNQFQANGPKGFMEFKMLENEDMYVRIDFPGVPRDGVRVFLDQSKKAVCIFADAPKEHKYDYSERNYGTSTGLVCKCCEISGFTSFMSDGVLRLLLTKSNITPQRSSCISFLAGPDFREDLRGNGPHKFPHGTDPNDPKLTGRILMLHPCVNYGSEMAYESKQLQNGGLYVRVDMPGVPKENFTVAVMNGRVRVTGEAPAISHDSSGRFYTGDVAMLSTPFDIPIRKIKIIAKNGVIRLIIPPV
;
A
#
# COMPACT_ATOMS: atom_id res chain seq x y z
N MET A 1 0.60 -30.59 -10.73
CA MET A 1 0.98 -29.24 -11.19
C MET A 1 0.35 -28.17 -10.30
N VAL A 2 1.09 -27.16 -9.90
CA VAL A 2 0.55 -25.98 -9.20
C VAL A 2 0.52 -24.81 -10.16
N VAL A 3 -0.63 -24.16 -10.30
CA VAL A 3 -0.82 -23.04 -11.22
C VAL A 3 -1.17 -21.75 -10.46
N PRO A 4 -0.68 -20.58 -10.90
CA PRO A 4 -1.07 -19.32 -10.30
C PRO A 4 -2.54 -19.03 -10.61
N LEU A 5 -3.25 -18.47 -9.64
CA LEU A 5 -4.58 -17.93 -9.89
C LEU A 5 -4.46 -16.49 -10.41
N ARG A 6 -5.39 -16.10 -11.29
CA ARG A 6 -5.41 -14.73 -11.85
C ARG A 6 -5.66 -13.73 -10.72
N ALA A 7 -5.05 -12.56 -10.86
CA ALA A 7 -5.23 -11.38 -10.01
C ALA A 7 -6.66 -10.79 -10.00
N ILE A 8 -7.64 -11.45 -10.63
CA ILE A 8 -9.03 -10.98 -10.70
C ILE A 8 -9.83 -11.82 -9.70
N PRO A 9 -10.47 -11.21 -8.69
CA PRO A 9 -11.28 -11.94 -7.72
C PRO A 9 -12.34 -12.79 -8.44
N SER A 10 -12.47 -14.06 -8.03
CA SER A 10 -13.44 -14.99 -8.63
C SER A 10 -14.90 -14.68 -8.27
N SER A 11 -15.13 -13.77 -7.33
CA SER A 11 -16.45 -13.35 -6.88
C SER A 11 -17.09 -12.33 -7.83
N ARG A 12 -18.38 -12.53 -8.17
CA ARG A 12 -19.20 -11.55 -8.90
C ARG A 12 -19.64 -10.36 -8.04
N GLU A 13 -19.63 -10.52 -6.71
CA GLU A 13 -20.07 -9.52 -5.73
C GLU A 13 -18.90 -8.78 -5.03
N GLY A 14 -17.69 -9.34 -5.09
CA GLY A 14 -16.50 -8.82 -4.41
C GLY A 14 -15.55 -8.14 -5.36
N PHE A 15 -15.81 -6.90 -5.72
CA PHE A 15 -14.74 -6.03 -6.20
C PHE A 15 -13.97 -5.52 -4.98
N TYR A 16 -12.67 -5.82 -4.96
CA TYR A 16 -11.73 -5.31 -3.97
C TYR A 16 -11.14 -3.99 -4.44
N ALA A 17 -10.20 -3.46 -3.67
CA ALA A 17 -9.56 -2.19 -3.99
C ALA A 17 -8.77 -2.28 -5.32
N ILE A 18 -8.90 -1.26 -6.19
CA ILE A 18 -8.19 -1.26 -7.48
C ILE A 18 -6.67 -1.12 -7.33
N ASN A 19 -6.20 -0.57 -6.20
CA ASN A 19 -4.77 -0.49 -5.87
C ASN A 19 -4.19 -1.83 -5.40
N ASN A 20 -5.04 -2.77 -4.95
CA ASN A 20 -4.61 -4.07 -4.48
C ASN A 20 -5.79 -5.06 -4.50
N GLN A 21 -5.74 -6.03 -5.41
CA GLN A 21 -6.81 -7.03 -5.58
C GLN A 21 -7.02 -7.97 -4.39
N PHE A 22 -6.21 -7.90 -3.34
CA PHE A 22 -6.42 -8.68 -2.13
C PHE A 22 -7.00 -7.84 -1.01
N GLN A 23 -7.03 -6.51 -1.12
CA GLN A 23 -7.54 -5.64 -0.07
C GLN A 23 -9.08 -5.66 -0.03
N ALA A 24 -9.61 -6.44 0.92
CA ALA A 24 -11.03 -6.63 1.08
C ALA A 24 -11.72 -5.53 1.89
N ASN A 25 -11.04 -5.01 2.91
CA ASN A 25 -11.57 -3.97 3.79
C ASN A 25 -10.53 -2.89 4.10
N GLY A 26 -11.01 -1.77 4.63
CA GLY A 26 -10.19 -0.64 5.06
C GLY A 26 -9.94 0.40 3.97
N PRO A 27 -9.16 1.45 4.27
CA PRO A 27 -8.98 2.63 3.43
C PRO A 27 -8.26 2.24 2.12
N LYS A 28 -8.83 2.52 0.96
CA LYS A 28 -8.30 2.16 -0.37
C LYS A 28 -7.36 3.22 -0.93
N GLY A 29 -6.67 2.88 -2.02
CA GLY A 29 -5.63 3.72 -2.63
C GLY A 29 -4.23 3.45 -2.08
N PHE A 30 -3.21 3.82 -2.87
CA PHE A 30 -1.81 3.72 -2.46
C PHE A 30 -1.41 4.81 -1.46
N MET A 31 -2.19 5.90 -1.40
CA MET A 31 -1.94 7.05 -0.54
C MET A 31 -3.21 7.46 0.19
N GLU A 32 -3.06 7.95 1.42
CA GLU A 32 -4.12 8.61 2.19
C GLU A 32 -3.59 9.95 2.69
N PHE A 33 -4.42 10.99 2.54
CA PHE A 33 -4.10 12.36 2.93
C PHE A 33 -5.12 12.88 3.93
N LYS A 34 -4.64 13.50 5.01
CA LYS A 34 -5.49 14.07 6.04
C LYS A 34 -4.91 15.36 6.58
N MET A 35 -5.78 16.34 6.82
CA MET A 35 -5.46 17.43 7.74
C MET A 35 -6.00 17.09 9.12
N LEU A 36 -5.11 17.12 10.10
CA LEU A 36 -5.42 16.88 11.51
C LEU A 36 -6.08 18.13 12.14
N GLU A 37 -6.56 17.99 13.37
CA GLU A 37 -7.24 19.08 14.10
C GLU A 37 -6.31 20.26 14.37
N ASN A 38 -5.01 19.99 14.60
CA ASN A 38 -3.96 21.00 14.75
C ASN A 38 -3.48 21.57 13.39
N GLU A 39 -4.17 21.24 12.30
CA GLU A 39 -3.89 21.63 10.92
C GLU A 39 -2.62 21.03 10.29
N ASP A 40 -1.90 20.17 11.02
CA ASP A 40 -0.81 19.39 10.43
C ASP A 40 -1.34 18.42 9.38
N MET A 41 -0.46 18.05 8.46
CA MET A 41 -0.80 17.20 7.33
C MET A 41 -0.24 15.80 7.54
N TYR A 42 -1.12 14.82 7.58
CA TYR A 42 -0.78 13.41 7.62
C TYR A 42 -0.83 12.81 6.22
N VAL A 43 0.21 12.06 5.85
CA VAL A 43 0.28 11.31 4.60
C VAL A 43 0.70 9.87 4.89
N ARG A 44 -0.10 8.91 4.44
CA ARG A 44 0.24 7.48 4.48
C ARG A 44 0.49 7.02 3.05
N ILE A 45 1.60 6.34 2.78
CA ILE A 45 1.97 5.86 1.44
C ILE A 45 2.37 4.38 1.51
N ASP A 46 1.79 3.56 0.64
CA ASP A 46 2.18 2.17 0.47
C ASP A 46 3.52 2.07 -0.27
N PHE A 47 4.52 1.42 0.33
CA PHE A 47 5.79 1.03 -0.29
C PHE A 47 6.13 -0.42 0.06
N PRO A 48 5.33 -1.39 -0.42
CA PRO A 48 5.46 -2.79 -0.02
C PRO A 48 6.88 -3.32 -0.30
N GLY A 49 7.48 -3.96 0.69
CA GLY A 49 8.83 -4.54 0.62
C GLY A 49 9.94 -3.60 1.11
N VAL A 50 9.69 -2.30 1.22
CA VAL A 50 10.68 -1.34 1.73
C VAL A 50 10.90 -1.58 3.24
N PRO A 51 12.14 -1.78 3.71
CA PRO A 51 12.47 -1.90 5.12
C PRO A 51 12.42 -0.54 5.84
N ARG A 52 12.45 -0.54 7.17
CA ARG A 52 12.44 0.68 8.00
C ARG A 52 13.46 1.73 7.54
N ASP A 53 14.70 1.31 7.28
CA ASP A 53 15.80 2.21 6.91
C ASP A 53 15.94 2.36 5.38
N GLY A 54 14.98 1.82 4.62
CA GLY A 54 14.96 1.86 3.15
C GLY A 54 14.32 3.12 2.57
N VAL A 55 14.02 4.13 3.39
CA VAL A 55 13.38 5.37 2.94
C VAL A 55 14.27 6.58 3.20
N ARG A 56 14.28 7.50 2.23
CA ARG A 56 14.89 8.82 2.35
C ARG A 56 13.81 9.86 2.12
N VAL A 57 13.68 10.78 3.06
CA VAL A 57 12.67 11.84 3.06
C VAL A 57 13.40 13.15 3.31
N PHE A 58 13.21 14.15 2.47
CA PHE A 58 13.82 15.46 2.65
C PHE A 58 12.89 16.59 2.24
N LEU A 59 13.02 17.70 2.96
CA LEU A 59 12.29 18.93 2.68
C LEU A 59 12.94 19.64 1.49
N ASP A 60 12.15 19.97 0.48
CA ASP A 60 12.58 20.77 -0.66
C ASP A 60 12.93 22.20 -0.23
N GLN A 61 13.86 22.85 -0.95
CA GLN A 61 14.32 24.21 -0.62
C GLN A 61 13.20 25.25 -0.62
N SER A 62 12.14 25.04 -1.42
CA SER A 62 10.96 25.92 -1.41
C SER A 62 10.16 25.87 -0.10
N LYS A 63 10.43 24.88 0.75
CA LYS A 63 9.60 24.49 1.90
C LYS A 63 8.14 24.20 1.52
N LYS A 64 7.87 23.90 0.26
CA LYS A 64 6.53 23.54 -0.21
C LYS A 64 6.35 22.04 -0.38
N ALA A 65 7.43 21.29 -0.58
CA ALA A 65 7.36 19.87 -0.86
C ALA A 65 8.30 19.08 0.05
N VAL A 66 7.92 17.84 0.32
CA VAL A 66 8.78 16.80 0.83
C VAL A 66 8.96 15.77 -0.28
N CYS A 67 10.22 15.49 -0.61
CA CYS A 67 10.60 14.51 -1.62
C CYS A 67 10.93 13.18 -0.94
N ILE A 68 10.47 12.09 -1.54
CA ILE A 68 10.49 10.76 -0.94
C ILE A 68 11.09 9.78 -1.96
N PHE A 69 12.10 9.04 -1.52
CA PHE A 69 12.69 7.94 -2.26
C PHE A 69 12.74 6.71 -1.38
N ALA A 70 12.33 5.57 -1.91
CA ALA A 70 12.29 4.34 -1.13
C ALA A 70 12.78 3.14 -1.94
N ASP A 71 13.59 2.30 -1.32
CA ASP A 71 14.25 1.17 -1.95
C ASP A 71 13.78 -0.14 -1.29
N ALA A 72 13.14 -1.01 -2.07
CA ALA A 72 12.72 -2.35 -1.65
C ALA A 72 13.67 -3.38 -2.28
N PRO A 73 14.55 -4.01 -1.50
CA PRO A 73 15.54 -4.94 -2.02
C PRO A 73 14.89 -6.23 -2.53
N LYS A 74 15.65 -6.95 -3.35
CA LYS A 74 15.31 -8.31 -3.76
C LYS A 74 15.52 -9.29 -2.59
N GLU A 75 14.46 -9.61 -1.86
CA GLU A 75 14.52 -10.49 -0.67
C GLU A 75 14.54 -12.00 -1.02
N HIS A 76 14.14 -12.38 -2.23
CA HIS A 76 14.20 -13.77 -2.66
C HIS A 76 14.72 -13.94 -4.10
N LYS A 77 15.45 -15.02 -4.37
CA LYS A 77 16.02 -15.30 -5.71
C LYS A 77 14.97 -15.36 -6.83
N TYR A 78 13.72 -15.69 -6.49
CA TYR A 78 12.60 -15.77 -7.44
C TYR A 78 11.78 -14.49 -7.56
N ASP A 79 12.04 -13.47 -6.74
CA ASP A 79 11.52 -12.12 -7.00
C ASP A 79 11.94 -11.69 -8.40
N TYR A 80 11.03 -11.06 -9.14
CA TYR A 80 11.31 -10.62 -10.50
C TYR A 80 12.45 -9.59 -10.50
N SER A 81 12.33 -8.56 -9.67
CA SER A 81 13.31 -7.51 -9.46
C SER A 81 13.25 -6.97 -8.02
N GLU A 82 14.22 -6.14 -7.67
CA GLU A 82 14.04 -5.14 -6.60
C GLU A 82 13.04 -4.04 -7.06
N ARG A 83 12.64 -3.15 -6.16
CA ARG A 83 11.80 -1.99 -6.49
C ARG A 83 12.38 -0.70 -5.94
N ASN A 84 12.29 0.35 -6.75
CA ASN A 84 12.56 1.72 -6.31
C ASN A 84 11.28 2.53 -6.45
N TYR A 85 11.01 3.35 -5.45
CA TYR A 85 9.90 4.27 -5.42
C TYR A 85 10.39 5.71 -5.34
N GLY A 86 9.66 6.63 -5.97
CA GLY A 86 9.87 8.06 -5.88
C GLY A 86 8.56 8.81 -5.95
N THR A 87 8.39 9.80 -5.08
CA THR A 87 7.25 10.71 -5.12
C THR A 87 7.54 11.99 -4.34
N SER A 88 6.66 12.97 -4.44
CA SER A 88 6.68 14.17 -3.62
C SER A 88 5.27 14.51 -3.15
N THR A 89 5.18 15.11 -1.96
CA THR A 89 3.92 15.62 -1.40
C THR A 89 4.20 16.89 -0.61
N GLY A 90 3.19 17.66 -0.22
CA GLY A 90 3.37 18.94 0.46
C GLY A 90 2.25 19.93 0.16
N LEU A 91 2.56 21.21 0.05
CA LEU A 91 1.63 22.33 -0.04
C LEU A 91 1.54 22.90 -1.46
N VAL A 92 0.33 23.06 -2.02
CA VAL A 92 0.13 23.86 -3.25
C VAL A 92 -0.27 25.31 -2.98
N CYS A 93 -0.58 25.66 -1.73
CA CYS A 93 -1.04 27.00 -1.40
C CYS A 93 0.11 28.00 -1.16
N LYS A 94 -0.23 29.29 -1.30
CA LYS A 94 0.72 30.40 -1.13
C LYS A 94 0.84 30.87 0.32
N CYS A 95 -0.11 30.57 1.20
CA CYS A 95 -0.15 31.08 2.57
C CYS A 95 0.62 30.27 3.61
N CYS A 96 1.01 29.02 3.31
CA CYS A 96 1.69 28.14 4.27
C CYS A 96 3.06 27.69 3.77
N GLU A 97 4.03 27.50 4.65
CA GLU A 97 5.26 26.75 4.37
C GLU A 97 5.36 25.54 5.31
N ILE A 98 6.07 24.51 4.89
CA ILE A 98 6.39 23.36 5.74
C ILE A 98 7.55 23.77 6.65
N SER A 99 7.29 23.80 7.96
CA SER A 99 8.27 24.15 8.98
C SER A 99 9.08 22.95 9.46
N GLY A 100 8.53 21.74 9.29
CA GLY A 100 9.19 20.49 9.63
C GLY A 100 8.38 19.27 9.22
N PHE A 101 8.99 18.09 9.37
CA PHE A 101 8.28 16.82 9.15
C PHE A 101 8.85 15.73 10.06
N THR A 102 8.04 14.71 10.31
CA THR A 102 8.50 13.41 10.84
C THR A 102 8.11 12.30 9.88
N SER A 103 8.91 11.24 9.85
CA SER A 103 8.67 10.06 9.01
C SER A 103 8.78 8.78 9.82
N PHE A 104 7.86 7.85 9.55
CA PHE A 104 7.84 6.53 10.15
C PHE A 104 7.55 5.47 9.09
N MET A 105 8.53 4.60 8.83
CA MET A 105 8.45 3.51 7.88
C MET A 105 8.34 2.18 8.60
N SER A 106 7.23 1.47 8.43
CA SER A 106 7.06 0.11 8.95
C SER A 106 6.20 -0.72 8.02
N ASP A 107 6.50 -2.01 7.93
CA ASP A 107 5.66 -3.00 7.25
C ASP A 107 5.30 -2.61 5.80
N GLY A 108 6.22 -1.95 5.10
CA GLY A 108 5.98 -1.49 3.73
C GLY A 108 5.01 -0.31 3.63
N VAL A 109 4.86 0.51 4.67
CA VAL A 109 4.05 1.74 4.67
C VAL A 109 4.85 2.88 5.30
N LEU A 110 4.97 3.98 4.55
CA LEU A 110 5.50 5.24 5.04
C LEU A 110 4.37 6.09 5.62
N ARG A 111 4.56 6.63 6.82
CA ARG A 111 3.68 7.59 7.47
C ARG A 111 4.46 8.88 7.68
N LEU A 112 3.95 9.98 7.13
CA LEU A 112 4.52 11.30 7.22
C LEU A 112 3.58 12.22 7.98
N LEU A 113 4.14 12.99 8.90
CA LEU A 113 3.46 14.12 9.52
C LEU A 113 4.22 15.39 9.14
N LEU A 114 3.57 16.28 8.40
CA LEU A 114 4.12 17.57 7.99
C LEU A 114 3.54 18.67 8.86
N THR A 115 4.42 19.42 9.51
CA THR A 115 4.05 20.62 10.26
C THR A 115 4.16 21.83 9.34
N LYS A 116 3.15 22.71 9.40
CA LYS A 116 3.11 23.92 8.57
C LYS A 116 3.01 25.17 9.41
N SER A 117 3.58 26.26 8.90
CA SER A 117 3.46 27.60 9.47
C SER A 117 2.73 28.52 8.48
N ASN A 118 1.89 29.40 9.01
CA ASN A 118 1.21 30.42 8.23
C ASN A 118 2.16 31.60 8.00
N ILE A 119 2.53 31.84 6.74
CA ILE A 119 3.37 32.97 6.32
C ILE A 119 2.54 34.15 5.82
N THR A 120 1.21 34.03 5.81
CA THR A 120 0.26 35.09 5.44
C THR A 120 -0.83 35.21 6.51
N PRO A 121 -0.60 35.97 7.60
CA PRO A 121 -1.46 36.01 8.79
C PRO A 121 -2.93 36.36 8.51
N GLN A 122 -3.18 37.08 7.42
CA GLN A 122 -4.50 37.54 6.98
C GLN A 122 -5.34 36.43 6.30
N ARG A 123 -4.77 35.25 6.03
CA ARG A 123 -5.50 34.11 5.44
C ARG A 123 -5.53 32.94 6.42
N SER A 124 -6.68 32.28 6.50
CA SER A 124 -6.78 30.99 7.20
C SER A 124 -5.88 29.95 6.54
N SER A 125 -5.42 29.02 7.36
CA SER A 125 -4.68 27.83 6.97
C SER A 125 -5.39 27.04 5.87
N CYS A 126 -4.70 26.78 4.76
CA CYS A 126 -5.24 26.05 3.62
C CYS A 126 -5.12 24.52 3.84
N ILE A 127 -6.01 23.73 3.22
CA ILE A 127 -5.77 22.29 2.99
C ILE A 127 -5.57 22.08 1.49
N SER A 128 -4.31 21.87 1.10
CA SER A 128 -3.91 21.95 -0.30
C SER A 128 -2.68 21.07 -0.48
N PHE A 129 -2.89 19.81 -0.85
CA PHE A 129 -1.81 18.82 -0.99
C PHE A 129 -1.22 18.84 -2.41
N LEU A 130 0.12 18.88 -2.52
CA LEU A 130 0.81 18.40 -3.73
C LEU A 130 0.49 16.90 -3.87
N ALA A 131 -0.06 16.52 -5.03
CA ALA A 131 -0.62 15.21 -5.39
C ALA A 131 -2.09 14.90 -4.99
N GLY A 132 -2.89 15.90 -4.56
CA GLY A 132 -4.36 15.77 -4.49
C GLY A 132 -5.06 16.22 -5.79
N PRO A 133 -6.25 15.71 -6.14
CA PRO A 133 -6.98 16.17 -7.33
C PRO A 133 -7.48 17.62 -7.16
N ASP A 134 -7.59 18.31 -8.30
CA ASP A 134 -7.59 19.77 -8.46
C ASP A 134 -8.52 20.61 -7.56
N PHE A 135 -8.02 21.83 -7.32
CA PHE A 135 -8.59 23.01 -6.66
C PHE A 135 -10.11 23.24 -6.84
N ARG A 136 -10.92 22.95 -5.82
CA ARG A 136 -12.13 23.71 -5.49
C ARG A 136 -12.28 23.81 -3.96
N GLU A 137 -12.64 24.99 -3.47
CA GLU A 137 -12.64 25.43 -2.05
C GLU A 137 -13.61 24.67 -1.11
N ASP A 138 -14.37 23.69 -1.59
CA ASP A 138 -15.44 23.07 -0.79
C ASP A 138 -15.02 21.72 -0.20
N LEU A 139 -14.41 21.76 0.98
CA LEU A 139 -14.13 20.56 1.77
C LEU A 139 -15.34 20.20 2.62
N ARG A 140 -15.97 19.05 2.36
CA ARG A 140 -16.97 18.46 3.26
C ARG A 140 -16.59 17.03 3.62
N GLY A 141 -15.75 16.90 4.64
CA GLY A 141 -15.77 15.72 5.51
C GLY A 141 -16.51 16.11 6.80
N ASN A 142 -17.53 15.34 7.20
CA ASN A 142 -18.27 15.56 8.46
C ASN A 142 -17.56 14.93 9.68
N GLY A 143 -16.28 14.54 9.54
CA GLY A 143 -15.46 14.00 10.62
C GLY A 143 -14.53 15.06 11.24
N PRO A 144 -13.85 14.75 12.36
CA PRO A 144 -12.88 15.66 12.98
C PRO A 144 -11.69 15.99 12.07
N HIS A 145 -11.38 15.10 11.11
CA HIS A 145 -10.33 15.29 10.11
C HIS A 145 -10.89 15.72 8.76
N LYS A 146 -10.15 16.59 8.07
CA LYS A 146 -10.50 17.04 6.72
C LYS A 146 -9.66 16.29 5.69
N PHE A 147 -10.32 15.70 4.71
CA PHE A 147 -9.66 15.09 3.55
C PHE A 147 -9.61 16.12 2.42
N PRO A 148 -8.50 16.20 1.66
CA PRO A 148 -8.50 16.89 0.37
C PRO A 148 -9.62 16.39 -0.54
N HIS A 149 -10.06 17.23 -1.47
CA HIS A 149 -11.03 16.82 -2.49
C HIS A 149 -10.51 15.56 -3.21
N GLY A 150 -11.39 14.58 -3.48
CA GLY A 150 -11.07 13.36 -4.23
C GLY A 150 -10.00 12.43 -3.61
N THR A 151 -9.64 12.62 -2.33
CA THR A 151 -8.74 11.70 -1.60
C THR A 151 -9.46 10.93 -0.50
N ASP A 152 -10.79 10.81 -0.57
CA ASP A 152 -11.53 9.93 0.35
C ASP A 152 -11.11 8.48 0.08
N PRO A 153 -10.44 7.81 1.03
CA PRO A 153 -9.99 6.45 0.83
C PRO A 153 -11.15 5.44 0.79
N ASN A 154 -12.39 5.88 1.05
CA ASN A 154 -13.59 5.07 0.91
C ASN A 154 -14.38 5.34 -0.38
N ASP A 155 -13.87 6.19 -1.29
CA ASP A 155 -14.54 6.49 -2.56
C ASP A 155 -14.84 5.18 -3.32
N PRO A 156 -16.11 4.92 -3.71
CA PRO A 156 -16.49 3.75 -4.49
C PRO A 156 -15.67 3.57 -5.78
N LYS A 157 -15.14 4.65 -6.38
CA LYS A 157 -14.27 4.60 -7.58
C LYS A 157 -12.96 3.88 -7.33
N LEU A 158 -12.52 3.75 -6.09
CA LEU A 158 -11.33 2.98 -5.70
C LEU A 158 -11.60 1.46 -5.67
N THR A 159 -12.75 1.01 -6.18
CA THR A 159 -13.18 -0.39 -6.20
C THR A 159 -13.55 -0.77 -7.64
N GLY A 160 -13.03 -1.90 -8.14
CA GLY A 160 -13.29 -2.27 -9.52
C GLY A 160 -12.45 -3.43 -10.05
N ARG A 161 -12.61 -3.71 -11.36
CA ARG A 161 -11.95 -4.82 -12.07
C ARG A 161 -10.59 -4.46 -12.66
N ILE A 162 -10.39 -3.18 -12.94
CA ILE A 162 -9.17 -2.69 -13.58
C ILE A 162 -8.23 -2.28 -12.47
N LEU A 163 -7.13 -3.02 -12.33
CA LEU A 163 -6.12 -2.72 -11.33
C LEU A 163 -5.32 -1.50 -11.74
N MET A 164 -5.02 -0.66 -10.76
CA MET A 164 -4.22 0.54 -10.91
C MET A 164 -2.76 0.19 -10.64
N LEU A 165 -1.87 0.66 -11.53
CA LEU A 165 -0.43 0.55 -11.34
C LEU A 165 0.00 1.43 -10.17
N HIS A 166 1.01 0.99 -9.42
CA HIS A 166 1.54 1.76 -8.31
C HIS A 166 2.20 3.07 -8.80
N PRO A 167 1.64 4.26 -8.49
CA PRO A 167 2.04 5.51 -9.14
C PRO A 167 3.44 5.99 -8.76
N CYS A 168 3.97 5.49 -7.64
CA CYS A 168 5.29 5.89 -7.15
C CYS A 168 6.42 4.95 -7.59
N VAL A 169 6.17 3.89 -8.36
CA VAL A 169 7.26 2.96 -8.75
C VAL A 169 8.06 3.58 -9.89
N ASN A 170 9.37 3.76 -9.68
CA ASN A 170 10.30 4.17 -10.73
C ASN A 170 10.94 2.97 -11.43
N TYR A 171 11.11 1.87 -10.70
CA TYR A 171 11.73 0.64 -11.20
C TYR A 171 11.14 -0.59 -10.51
N GLY A 172 10.95 -1.66 -11.29
CA GLY A 172 10.46 -2.94 -10.84
C GLY A 172 8.95 -3.13 -11.02
N SER A 173 8.36 -4.09 -10.30
CA SER A 173 6.95 -4.45 -10.45
C SER A 173 6.00 -3.43 -9.79
N GLU A 174 5.08 -2.91 -10.59
CA GLU A 174 4.02 -1.99 -10.17
C GLU A 174 2.78 -2.69 -9.61
N MET A 175 2.73 -4.02 -9.70
CA MET A 175 1.57 -4.84 -9.35
C MET A 175 1.72 -5.49 -7.97
N ALA A 176 0.60 -5.64 -7.27
CA ALA A 176 0.55 -6.28 -5.96
C ALA A 176 0.74 -7.82 -5.98
N TYR A 177 0.78 -8.45 -7.15
CA TYR A 177 0.90 -9.89 -7.31
C TYR A 177 1.90 -10.27 -8.40
N GLU A 178 2.80 -11.17 -8.05
CA GLU A 178 3.72 -11.81 -8.98
C GLU A 178 3.72 -13.32 -8.76
N SER A 179 3.92 -14.06 -9.85
CA SER A 179 4.11 -15.50 -9.77
C SER A 179 5.11 -15.99 -10.81
N LYS A 180 5.77 -17.11 -10.50
CA LYS A 180 6.75 -17.75 -11.40
C LYS A 180 6.68 -19.26 -11.25
N GLN A 181 6.44 -19.96 -12.35
CA GLN A 181 6.56 -21.41 -12.38
C GLN A 181 8.02 -21.80 -12.19
N LEU A 182 8.28 -22.75 -11.30
CA LEU A 182 9.62 -23.26 -11.02
C LEU A 182 9.92 -24.47 -11.92
N GLN A 183 11.21 -24.68 -12.21
CA GLN A 183 11.67 -25.78 -13.07
C GLN A 183 11.26 -27.17 -12.56
N ASN A 184 11.11 -27.33 -11.24
CA ASN A 184 10.66 -28.57 -10.62
C ASN A 184 9.12 -28.75 -10.63
N GLY A 185 8.39 -27.89 -11.33
CA GLY A 185 6.92 -27.92 -11.36
C GLY A 185 6.23 -27.26 -10.17
N GLY A 186 6.98 -26.73 -9.19
CA GLY A 186 6.46 -25.91 -8.10
C GLY A 186 6.11 -24.49 -8.57
N LEU A 187 5.60 -23.68 -7.64
CA LEU A 187 5.19 -22.30 -7.90
C LEU A 187 5.79 -21.35 -6.87
N TYR A 188 6.38 -20.26 -7.36
CA TYR A 188 6.69 -19.08 -6.56
C TYR A 188 5.56 -18.07 -6.67
N VAL A 189 5.16 -17.49 -5.54
CA VAL A 189 4.19 -16.40 -5.45
C VAL A 189 4.74 -15.31 -4.56
N ARG A 190 4.46 -14.05 -4.91
CA ARG A 190 4.74 -12.85 -4.12
C ARG A 190 3.49 -11.98 -4.11
N VAL A 191 3.09 -11.54 -2.92
CA VAL A 191 1.89 -10.71 -2.72
C VAL A 191 2.22 -9.52 -1.83
N ASP A 192 1.85 -8.33 -2.29
CA ASP A 192 1.92 -7.11 -1.51
C ASP A 192 0.67 -6.99 -0.62
N MET A 193 0.88 -6.82 0.68
CA MET A 193 -0.13 -6.50 1.68
C MET A 193 0.45 -5.42 2.61
N PRO A 194 0.60 -4.18 2.11
CA PRO A 194 1.30 -3.12 2.81
C PRO A 194 0.64 -2.81 4.15
N GLY A 195 1.45 -2.72 5.20
CA GLY A 195 1.04 -2.46 6.57
C GLY A 195 0.80 -3.70 7.41
N VAL A 196 0.83 -4.91 6.83
CA VAL A 196 0.67 -6.16 7.57
C VAL A 196 2.01 -6.54 8.23
N PRO A 197 2.06 -6.63 9.58
CA PRO A 197 3.22 -7.13 10.31
C PRO A 197 3.53 -8.59 9.97
N LYS A 198 4.78 -9.01 10.13
CA LYS A 198 5.24 -10.36 9.76
C LYS A 198 4.40 -11.48 10.40
N GLU A 199 3.96 -11.28 11.63
CA GLU A 199 3.18 -12.21 12.45
C GLU A 199 1.68 -12.26 12.08
N ASN A 200 1.18 -11.28 11.33
CA ASN A 200 -0.24 -11.14 10.98
C ASN A 200 -0.59 -11.71 9.60
N PHE A 201 0.34 -12.43 8.97
CA PHE A 201 0.09 -13.17 7.76
C PHE A 201 -0.39 -14.59 8.07
N THR A 202 -1.46 -15.03 7.41
CA THR A 202 -1.90 -16.42 7.46
C THR A 202 -1.97 -17.00 6.05
N VAL A 203 -1.64 -18.28 5.94
CA VAL A 203 -1.80 -19.06 4.71
C VAL A 203 -2.72 -20.24 5.04
N ALA A 204 -3.61 -20.58 4.13
CA ALA A 204 -4.47 -21.75 4.25
C ALA A 204 -4.49 -22.52 2.92
N VAL A 205 -4.64 -23.83 3.00
CA VAL A 205 -4.89 -24.68 1.83
C VAL A 205 -6.25 -25.32 2.05
N MET A 206 -7.19 -25.04 1.16
CA MET A 206 -8.56 -25.54 1.24
C MET A 206 -9.07 -25.87 -0.16
N ASN A 207 -9.60 -27.07 -0.36
CA ASN A 207 -10.17 -27.51 -1.64
C ASN A 207 -9.19 -27.32 -2.82
N GLY A 208 -7.91 -27.64 -2.61
CA GLY A 208 -6.87 -27.49 -3.61
C GLY A 208 -6.49 -26.03 -3.92
N ARG A 209 -6.90 -25.06 -3.10
CA ARG A 209 -6.57 -23.63 -3.28
C ARG A 209 -5.69 -23.13 -2.16
N VAL A 210 -4.65 -22.39 -2.51
CA VAL A 210 -3.79 -21.70 -1.55
C VAL A 210 -4.31 -20.28 -1.39
N ARG A 211 -4.79 -19.98 -0.18
CA ARG A 211 -5.28 -18.66 0.22
C ARG A 211 -4.26 -17.97 1.11
N VAL A 212 -4.13 -16.67 0.93
CA VAL A 212 -3.37 -15.78 1.82
C VAL A 212 -4.34 -14.80 2.49
N THR A 213 -4.10 -14.50 3.76
CA THR A 213 -4.73 -13.39 4.46
C THR A 213 -3.69 -12.56 5.21
N GLY A 214 -4.01 -11.30 5.46
CA GLY A 214 -3.15 -10.39 6.20
C GLY A 214 -3.97 -9.30 6.90
N GLU A 215 -3.63 -9.02 8.15
CA GLU A 215 -4.26 -7.95 8.93
C GLU A 215 -3.26 -6.83 9.24
N ALA A 216 -3.51 -5.67 8.66
CA ALA A 216 -2.73 -4.46 8.90
C ALA A 216 -3.44 -3.60 9.95
N PRO A 217 -2.87 -3.40 11.16
CA PRO A 217 -3.46 -2.52 12.15
C PRO A 217 -3.38 -1.06 11.69
N ALA A 218 -4.26 -0.21 12.22
CA ALA A 218 -4.10 1.23 12.12
C ALA A 218 -2.92 1.67 13.01
N ILE A 219 -2.01 2.47 12.46
CA ILE A 219 -0.88 3.03 13.22
C ILE A 219 -0.89 4.56 13.05
N SER A 220 -0.62 5.29 14.13
CA SER A 220 -0.60 6.76 14.14
C SER A 220 -1.96 7.34 13.71
N HIS A 221 -2.04 8.07 12.60
CA HIS A 221 -3.24 8.75 12.12
C HIS A 221 -3.92 8.04 10.93
N ASP A 222 -3.60 6.77 10.68
CA ASP A 222 -4.32 5.92 9.71
C ASP A 222 -5.84 6.00 9.95
N SER A 223 -6.67 5.98 8.90
CA SER A 223 -8.15 6.01 9.07
C SER A 223 -8.67 4.78 9.78
N SER A 224 -8.12 3.63 9.44
CA SER A 224 -8.44 2.33 10.03
C SER A 224 -7.42 1.31 9.55
N GLY A 225 -7.49 0.10 10.12
CA GLY A 225 -6.72 -1.04 9.63
C GLY A 225 -7.19 -1.51 8.26
N ARG A 226 -6.39 -2.36 7.61
CA ARG A 226 -6.74 -3.02 6.35
C ARG A 226 -6.75 -4.53 6.53
N PHE A 227 -7.68 -5.18 5.84
CA PHE A 227 -7.72 -6.63 5.76
C PHE A 227 -7.51 -7.09 4.32
N TYR A 228 -6.59 -8.02 4.15
CA TYR A 228 -6.24 -8.62 2.88
C TYR A 228 -6.66 -10.09 2.85
N THR A 229 -7.25 -10.54 1.74
CA THR A 229 -7.58 -11.95 1.52
C THR A 229 -7.67 -12.27 0.03
N GLY A 230 -7.19 -13.44 -0.36
CA GLY A 230 -7.50 -14.01 -1.67
C GLY A 230 -6.76 -15.30 -1.98
N ASP A 231 -7.29 -16.04 -2.95
CA ASP A 231 -6.65 -17.25 -3.46
C ASP A 231 -5.55 -16.86 -4.45
N VAL A 232 -4.35 -17.42 -4.26
CA VAL A 232 -3.16 -17.07 -5.06
C VAL A 232 -2.68 -18.22 -5.94
N ALA A 233 -3.01 -19.46 -5.59
CA ALA A 233 -2.63 -20.62 -6.39
C ALA A 233 -3.69 -21.71 -6.31
N MET A 234 -3.70 -22.56 -7.33
CA MET A 234 -4.53 -23.75 -7.40
C MET A 234 -3.65 -24.97 -7.64
N LEU A 235 -3.89 -26.00 -6.84
CA LEU A 235 -3.29 -27.32 -6.94
C LEU A 235 -4.07 -28.11 -8.00
N SER A 236 -3.39 -28.85 -8.87
CA SER A 236 -4.06 -29.69 -9.87
C SER A 236 -4.78 -30.90 -9.28
N THR A 237 -4.49 -31.23 -8.02
CA THR A 237 -5.14 -32.31 -7.29
C THR A 237 -6.23 -31.75 -6.38
N PRO A 238 -7.36 -32.45 -6.19
CA PRO A 238 -8.42 -32.01 -5.28
C PRO A 238 -8.03 -32.14 -3.80
N PHE A 239 -6.88 -32.77 -3.50
CA PHE A 239 -6.39 -32.95 -2.14
C PHE A 239 -5.49 -31.79 -1.70
N ASP A 240 -5.68 -31.37 -0.44
CA ASP A 240 -4.86 -30.35 0.19
C ASP A 240 -3.48 -30.90 0.56
N ILE A 241 -2.44 -30.13 0.29
CA ILE A 241 -1.11 -30.43 0.82
C ILE A 241 -0.97 -29.86 2.24
N PRO A 242 -0.22 -30.53 3.14
CA PRO A 242 0.08 -29.97 4.44
C PRO A 242 0.77 -28.62 4.30
N ILE A 243 0.29 -27.60 5.02
CA ILE A 243 0.83 -26.23 4.97
C ILE A 243 2.34 -26.15 5.24
N ARG A 244 2.85 -27.04 6.11
CA ARG A 244 4.29 -27.19 6.42
C ARG A 244 5.16 -27.48 5.20
N LYS A 245 4.58 -27.94 4.08
CA LYS A 245 5.28 -28.13 2.81
C LYS A 245 5.44 -26.85 2.00
N ILE A 246 4.64 -25.82 2.29
CA ILE A 246 4.75 -24.50 1.65
C ILE A 246 5.76 -23.68 2.46
N LYS A 247 6.83 -23.20 1.82
CA LYS A 247 7.74 -22.25 2.46
C LYS A 247 7.10 -20.86 2.43
N ILE A 248 6.91 -20.27 3.60
CA ILE A 248 6.31 -18.94 3.78
C ILE A 248 7.39 -17.96 4.23
N ILE A 249 7.51 -16.83 3.55
CA ILE A 249 8.44 -15.75 3.89
C ILE A 249 7.64 -14.44 3.90
N ALA A 250 7.43 -13.87 5.08
CA ALA A 250 6.72 -12.60 5.27
C ALA A 250 7.66 -11.55 5.84
N LYS A 251 7.68 -10.36 5.22
CA LYS A 251 8.51 -9.22 5.63
C LYS A 251 8.05 -7.94 4.95
N ASN A 252 8.05 -6.82 5.67
CA ASN A 252 7.80 -5.47 5.13
C ASN A 252 6.49 -5.37 4.32
N GLY A 253 5.39 -5.94 4.83
CA GLY A 253 4.10 -5.92 4.13
C GLY A 253 4.08 -6.72 2.82
N VAL A 254 4.94 -7.74 2.69
CA VAL A 254 4.98 -8.65 1.54
C VAL A 254 5.06 -10.09 2.03
N ILE A 255 4.21 -10.96 1.49
CA ILE A 255 4.29 -12.41 1.68
C ILE A 255 4.77 -13.09 0.40
N ARG A 256 5.67 -14.05 0.55
CA ARG A 256 6.20 -14.89 -0.52
C ARG A 256 5.96 -16.35 -0.18
N LEU A 257 5.50 -17.11 -1.16
CA LEU A 257 5.25 -18.55 -1.03
C LEU A 257 6.11 -19.31 -2.03
N ILE A 258 6.70 -20.41 -1.56
CA ILE A 258 7.25 -21.46 -2.43
C ILE A 258 6.38 -22.69 -2.23
N ILE A 259 5.53 -22.96 -3.21
CA ILE A 259 4.59 -24.06 -3.20
C ILE A 259 5.24 -25.22 -3.97
N PRO A 260 5.41 -26.41 -3.37
CA PRO A 260 6.03 -27.54 -4.03
C PRO A 260 5.14 -28.06 -5.17
N PRO A 261 5.71 -28.83 -6.12
CA PRO A 261 4.90 -29.60 -7.05
C PRO A 261 3.95 -30.55 -6.29
N VAL A 262 2.78 -30.77 -6.88
CA VAL A 262 1.73 -31.69 -6.43
C VAL A 262 1.37 -32.65 -7.54
#